data_AF-A0A7C9BUP0-F1
#
_entry.id   AF-A0A7C9BUP0-F1
#
_cell.length_a   1.000
_cell.length_b   1.000
_cell.length_c   1.000
_cell.angle_alpha   90.00
_cell.angle_beta   90.00
_cell.angle_gamma   90.00
#
_symmetry.space_group_name_H-M   'P 1'
#
loop_
_entity.id
_entity.type
_entity.pdbx_description
1 polymer ?
#
loop_
_entity_poly.entity_id
_entity_poly.type
_entity_poly.pdbx_seq_one_letter_code
_entity_poly.pdbx_strand_id
1 'polypeptide(L)' 'MTKPTSPLAVDMRIQIPRGTGLRFGGRYATILQIKPQGTTVHLGNGKLVTFAGDALQDAFRRTRST' A
#
# COMPACT_ATOMS: atom_id res chain seq x y z
N MET A 1 3.08 22.09 11.84
CA MET A 1 3.51 21.12 10.82
C MET A 1 2.48 20.00 10.77
N THR A 2 1.51 20.11 9.87
CA THR A 2 0.51 19.05 9.65
C THR A 2 1.25 17.81 9.17
N LYS A 3 1.26 16.74 9.97
CA LYS A 3 1.76 15.45 9.51
C LYS A 3 0.95 15.12 8.25
N PRO A 4 1.59 14.85 7.09
CA PRO A 4 0.84 14.35 5.94
C PRO A 4 0.14 13.08 6.40
N THR A 5 -1.19 13.11 6.45
CA THR A 5 -2.00 11.96 6.81
C THR A 5 -1.63 10.86 5.84
N SER A 6 -1.01 9.78 6.35
CA SER A 6 -0.63 8.67 5.49
C SER A 6 -1.88 8.19 4.75
N PRO A 7 -1.83 8.04 3.41
CA PRO A 7 -3.01 7.67 2.64
C PRO A 7 -3.51 6.25 2.97
N LEU A 8 -2.77 5.51 3.80
CA LEU A 8 -2.94 4.13 4.16
C LEU A 8 -2.96 3.98 5.69
N ALA A 9 -3.87 3.14 6.19
CA ALA A 9 -3.98 2.75 7.59
C ALA A 9 -4.00 1.22 7.73
N VAL A 10 -3.65 0.71 8.91
CA VAL A 10 -3.82 -0.71 9.24
C VAL A 10 -5.31 -1.07 9.21
N ASP A 11 -5.62 -2.32 8.87
CA ASP A 11 -6.96 -2.87 8.65
C ASP A 11 -7.73 -2.29 7.46
N MET A 12 -7.11 -1.36 6.72
CA MET A 12 -7.69 -0.81 5.50
C MET A 12 -7.60 -1.83 4.36
N ARG A 13 -8.74 -2.06 3.69
CA ARG A 13 -8.78 -2.78 2.42
C ARG A 13 -8.53 -1.82 1.27
N ILE A 14 -7.55 -2.15 0.44
CA ILE A 14 -7.10 -1.33 -0.69
C ILE A 14 -7.07 -2.15 -1.98
N GLN A 15 -7.13 -1.47 -3.13
CA GLN A 15 -6.73 -2.04 -4.40
C GLN A 15 -5.33 -1.53 -4.73
N ILE A 16 -4.36 -2.42 -4.94
CA ILE A 16 -2.98 -2.03 -5.24
C ILE A 16 -2.98 -1.25 -6.58
N PRO A 17 -2.41 -0.04 -6.65
CA PRO A 17 -2.39 0.76 -7.87
C PRO A 17 -1.76 0.01 -9.06
N ARG A 18 -2.34 0.17 -10.25
CA ARG A 18 -1.75 -0.33 -11.51
C ARG A 18 -0.77 0.69 -12.06
N GLY A 19 0.21 0.23 -12.85
CA GLY A 19 1.13 1.12 -13.57
C GLY A 19 2.15 1.85 -12.69
N THR A 20 2.28 1.51 -11.40
CA THR A 20 3.22 2.16 -10.46
C THR A 20 4.53 1.41 -10.28
N GLY A 21 4.78 0.36 -11.08
CA GLY A 21 5.91 -0.56 -10.90
C GLY A 21 5.76 -1.52 -9.72
N LEU A 22 4.69 -1.39 -8.92
CA LEU A 22 4.38 -2.34 -7.86
C LEU A 22 3.87 -3.66 -8.43
N ARG A 23 4.36 -4.75 -7.83
CA ARG A 23 3.80 -6.09 -8.07
C ARG A 23 2.35 -6.13 -7.58
N PHE A 24 1.55 -7.00 -8.19
CA PHE A 24 0.15 -7.25 -7.83
C PHE A 24 -0.81 -6.06 -8.07
N GLY A 25 -0.43 -5.12 -8.95
CA GLY A 25 -1.32 -4.04 -9.38
C GLY A 25 -2.71 -4.55 -9.81
N GLY A 26 -3.75 -3.90 -9.31
CA GLY A 26 -5.15 -4.25 -9.51
C GLY A 26 -5.71 -5.28 -8.53
N ARG A 27 -4.89 -5.93 -7.71
CA ARG A 27 -5.37 -6.88 -6.69
C ARG A 27 -5.81 -6.17 -5.43
N TYR A 28 -6.86 -6.71 -4.80
CA TYR A 28 -7.27 -6.29 -3.47
C TYR A 28 -6.37 -6.89 -2.40
N ALA A 29 -6.06 -6.05 -1.41
CA ALA A 29 -5.27 -6.43 -0.25
C ALA A 29 -5.76 -5.72 1.02
N THR A 30 -5.59 -6.35 2.17
CA THR A 30 -5.82 -5.74 3.48
C THR A 30 -4.48 -5.38 4.09
N ILE A 31 -4.31 -4.14 4.56
CA ILE A 31 -3.08 -3.72 5.23
C ILE A 31 -3.05 -4.30 6.63
N LEU A 32 -2.01 -5.05 6.94
CA LEU A 32 -1.82 -5.62 8.27
C LEU A 32 -0.85 -4.82 9.12
N GLN A 33 0.15 -4.20 8.49
CA GLN A 33 1.20 -3.53 9.22
C GLN A 33 1.86 -2.47 8.34
N ILE A 34 2.12 -1.31 8.94
CA ILE A 34 2.89 -0.23 8.31
C ILE A 34 4.10 0.03 9.21
N LYS A 35 5.30 -0.21 8.69
CA LYS A 35 6.57 0.08 9.35
C LYS A 35 7.49 0.90 8.43
N PRO A 36 8.51 1.59 8.96
CA PRO A 36 9.50 2.28 8.13
C PRO A 36 10.21 1.36 7.13
N GLN A 37 10.39 0.07 7.47
CA GLN A 37 11.02 -0.90 6.58
C GLN A 37 10.10 -1.39 5.47
N GLY A 38 8.78 -1.24 5.63
CA GLY A 38 7.82 -1.74 4.66
C GLY A 38 6.37 -1.80 5.14
N THR A 39 5.48 -1.96 4.17
CA THR A 39 4.04 -2.18 4.40
C THR A 39 3.68 -3.62 4.07
N THR A 40 3.19 -4.35 5.07
CA THR A 40 2.73 -5.73 4.90
C THR A 40 1.23 -5.75 4.65
N VAL A 41 0.84 -6.48 3.61
CA VAL A 41 -0.55 -6.67 3.20
C VAL A 41 -0.89 -8.15 3.06
N HIS A 42 -2.14 -8.48 3.34
CA HIS A 42 -2.76 -9.74 3.00
C HIS A 42 -3.48 -9.62 1.66
N LEU A 43 -3.00 -10.34 0.66
CA LEU A 43 -3.71 -10.49 -0.62
C LEU A 43 -4.94 -11.38 -0.41
N GLY A 44 -6.05 -11.07 -1.07
CA GLY A 44 -7.31 -11.84 -0.94
C GLY A 44 -7.24 -13.33 -1.30
N ASN A 45 -6.09 -13.83 -1.75
CA ASN A 45 -5.83 -15.26 -1.99
C ASN A 45 -5.04 -15.95 -0.86
N GLY A 46 -4.96 -15.37 0.34
CA GLY A 46 -4.22 -15.97 1.46
C GLY A 46 -2.74 -15.57 1.55
N LYS A 47 -2.20 -14.88 0.55
CA LYS A 47 -0.76 -14.59 0.47
C LYS A 47 -0.41 -13.30 1.20
N LEU A 48 0.63 -13.35 2.03
CA LEU A 48 1.24 -12.17 2.63
C LEU A 48 2.32 -11.58 1.72
N VAL A 49 2.33 -10.26 1.57
CA VAL A 49 3.31 -9.52 0.78
C VAL A 49 3.76 -8.31 1.57
N THR A 50 5.07 -8.07 1.61
CA THR A 50 5.65 -6.85 2.18
C THR A 50 6.23 -6.00 1.06
N PHE A 51 5.74 -4.79 0.92
CA PHE A 51 6.33 -3.77 0.07
C PHE A 51 7.45 -3.07 0.83
N ALA A 52 8.62 -2.92 0.22
CA ALA A 52 9.77 -2.29 0.84
C ALA A 52 9.56 -0.79 1.05
N GLY A 53 10.01 -0.28 2.20
CA GLY A 53 9.94 1.12 2.55
C GLY A 53 8.53 1.71 2.43
N ASP A 54 8.43 2.86 1.79
CA ASP A 54 7.20 3.59 1.54
C ASP A 54 6.61 3.36 0.14
N ALA A 55 7.12 2.39 -0.63
CA ALA A 55 6.75 2.18 -2.04
C ALA A 55 5.24 2.06 -2.28
N LEU A 56 4.52 1.40 -1.36
CA LEU A 56 3.06 1.31 -1.44
C LEU A 56 2.40 2.68 -1.17
N GLN A 57 2.86 3.42 -0.16
CA GLN A 57 2.33 4.76 0.13
C GLN A 57 2.61 5.74 -1.00
N ASP A 58 3.81 5.71 -1.57
CA ASP A 58 4.22 6.54 -2.70
C ASP A 58 3.35 6.27 -3.94
N ALA A 59 3.09 5.00 -4.26
CA ALA A 59 2.16 4.64 -5.33
C ALA A 59 0.75 5.22 -5.15
N PHE A 60 0.22 5.24 -3.91
CA PHE A 60 -1.07 5.86 -3.60
C PHE A 60 -1.03 7.39 -3.65
N ARG A 61 0.08 8.01 -3.26
CA ARG A 61 0.27 9.47 -3.40
C ARG A 61 0.28 9.89 -4.87
N ARG A 62 1.01 9.15 -5.72
CA ARG A 62 1.10 9.42 -7.16
C ARG A 62 -0.24 9.28 -7.86
N THR A 63 -1.01 8.24 -7.54
CA THR A 63 -2.34 8.02 -8.14
C THR A 63 -3.41 9.01 -7.68
N ARG A 64 -3.28 9.63 -6.49
CA ARG A 64 -4.19 10.70 -6.05
C ARG A 64 -3.83 12.09 -6.59
N SER A 65 -2.61 12.27 -7.08
CA SER A 65 -2.12 13.55 -7.60
C SER A 65 -2.44 13.76 -9.09
N THR A 66 -3.17 12.82 -9.71
CA THR A 66 -3.60 12.86 -11.11
C THR A 66 -5.11 12.94 -11.14
#